data_AF-A0A2A5FTB6-F1
#
_entry.id   AF-A0A2A5FTB6-F1
#
_cell.length_a   1.000
_cell.length_b   1.000
_cell.length_c   1.000
_cell.angle_alpha   90.00
_cell.angle_beta   90.00
_cell.angle_gamma   90.00
#
_symmetry.space_group_name_H-M   'P 1'
#
loop_
_entity.id
_entity.type
_entity.pdbx_description
1 polymer ?
#
loop_
_entity_poly.entity_id
_entity_poly.type
_entity_poly.pdbx_seq_one_letter_code
_entity_poly.pdbx_strand_id
1 'polypeptide(L)' 'EFVVDGIKTTIPLFEELVDNPDIANGMYDIHWLEKHLDL' A
#
# COMPACT_ATOMS: atom_id res chain seq x y z
N GLU A 1 -14.04 7.15 4.26
CA GLU A 1 -13.89 7.12 5.73
C GLU A 1 -14.36 5.76 6.24
N PHE A 2 -13.43 4.81 6.42
CA PHE A 2 -13.71 3.52 7.05
C PHE A 2 -13.26 3.61 8.51
N VAL A 3 -14.19 3.74 9.44
CA VAL A 3 -13.88 3.74 10.88
C VAL A 3 -13.79 2.29 11.34
N VAL A 4 -12.59 1.72 11.31
CA VAL A 4 -12.31 0.42 11.93
C VAL A 4 -11.70 0.68 13.30
N ASP A 5 -12.54 0.74 14.32
CA ASP A 5 -12.09 0.88 15.70
C ASP A 5 -11.71 -0.50 16.26
N GLY A 6 -10.44 -0.67 16.69
CA GLY A 6 -9.97 -1.83 17.44
C GLY A 6 -9.26 -2.97 16.69
N ILE A 7 -9.19 -2.98 15.35
CA ILE A 7 -8.50 -4.04 14.58
C ILE A 7 -7.46 -3.44 13.63
N LYS A 8 -6.22 -3.96 13.67
CA LYS A 8 -5.19 -3.64 12.67
C LYS A 8 -5.65 -4.19 11.32
N THR A 9 -5.94 -3.31 10.38
CA THR A 9 -6.28 -3.66 9.00
C THR A 9 -5.17 -3.24 8.05
N THR A 10 -5.22 -3.73 6.82
CA THR A 10 -4.34 -3.29 5.74
C THR A 10 -4.82 -2.00 5.07
N ILE A 11 -5.92 -1.38 5.54
CA ILE A 11 -6.48 -0.16 4.95
C ILE A 11 -5.43 0.96 4.85
N PRO A 12 -4.64 1.28 5.89
CA PRO A 12 -3.65 2.36 5.78
C PRO A 12 -2.58 2.09 4.72
N LEU A 13 -2.18 0.83 4.54
CA LEU A 13 -1.25 0.43 3.49
C LEU A 13 -1.87 0.63 2.10
N PHE A 14 -3.12 0.23 1.91
CA PHE A 14 -3.80 0.42 0.61
C PHE A 14 -4.04 1.89 0.28
N GLU A 15 -4.35 2.74 1.27
CA GLU A 15 -4.47 4.19 1.08
C GLU A 15 -3.15 4.79 0.59
N GLU A 16 -2.02 4.41 1.20
CA GLU A 16 -0.68 4.84 0.76
C GLU A 16 -0.34 4.37 -0.66
N LEU A 17 -0.70 3.12 -1.01
CA LEU A 17 -0.41 2.56 -2.33
C LEU A 17 -1.23 3.19 -3.45
N VAL A 18 -2.46 3.61 -3.19
CA VAL A 18 -3.32 4.28 -4.19
C VAL A 18 -2.73 5.61 -4.65
N ASP A 19 -2.06 6.33 -3.75
CA ASP A 19 -1.41 7.60 -4.04
C ASP A 19 0.02 7.45 -4.58
N ASN A 20 0.54 6.22 -4.67
CA ASN A 20 1.91 5.98 -5.11
C ASN A 20 2.05 6.09 -6.65
N PRO A 21 2.97 6.93 -7.18
CA PRO A 21 3.15 7.12 -8.60
C PRO A 21 3.59 5.85 -9.35
N ASP A 22 4.35 4.95 -8.72
CA ASP A 22 4.76 3.69 -9.36
C ASP A 22 3.55 2.79 -9.59
N ILE A 23 2.63 2.75 -8.63
CA ILE A 23 1.37 2.01 -8.74
C ILE A 23 0.49 2.63 -9.82
N ALA A 24 0.33 3.96 -9.82
CA ALA A 24 -0.48 4.68 -10.80
C ALA A 24 0.03 4.52 -12.24
N ASN A 25 1.36 4.47 -12.43
CA ASN A 25 1.99 4.28 -13.73
C ASN A 25 2.16 2.80 -14.13
N GLY A 26 1.79 1.86 -13.24
CA GLY A 26 2.00 0.42 -13.46
C GLY A 26 3.49 0.02 -13.48
N MET A 27 4.35 0.83 -12.88
CA MET A 27 5.81 0.66 -12.82
C MET A 27 6.23 -0.16 -11.60
N TYR A 28 5.64 -1.33 -11.40
CA TYR A 28 5.98 -2.23 -10.29
C TYR A 28 6.07 -3.68 -10.77
N ASP A 29 6.86 -4.48 -10.05
CA ASP A 29 6.99 -5.92 -10.23
C ASP A 29 6.54 -6.68 -8.97
N ILE A 30 6.67 -8.01 -8.96
CA ILE A 30 6.24 -8.85 -7.83
C ILE A 30 7.08 -8.62 -6.55
N HIS A 31 8.29 -8.06 -6.65
CA HIS A 31 9.19 -7.77 -5.54
C HIS A 31 9.16 -6.30 -5.10
N TRP A 32 8.39 -5.46 -5.80
CA TRP A 32 8.32 -4.03 -5.53
C TRP A 32 7.84 -3.76 -4.10
N LEU A 33 6.81 -4.50 -3.63
CA LEU A 33 6.27 -4.30 -2.28
C LEU A 33 7.27 -4.71 -1.19
N GLU A 34 8.10 -5.73 -1.45
CA GLU A 34 9.17 -6.14 -0.53
C GLU A 34 10.18 -5.00 -0.36
N LYS A 35 10.62 -4.39 -1.47
CA LYS A 35 11.52 -3.23 -1.45
C LYS A 35 10.88 -1.98 -0.86
N HIS A 36 9.59 -1.75 -1.10
CA HIS A 36 8.85 -0.62 -0.54
C HIS A 36 8.70 -0.70 0.99
N LEU A 37 8.67 -1.93 1.53
CA LEU A 37 8.55 -2.19 2.97
C LEU A 37 9.90 -2.50 3.64
N ASP A 38 11.02 -2.37 2.93
CA ASP A 38 12.36 -2.75 3.38
C ASP A 38 12.44 -4.19 3.94
N LEU A 39 11.74 -5.13 3.30
CA LEU A 39 11.65 -6.56 3.66
C LEU A 39 12.66 -7.45 2.91
#